data_AF-A0A258ZXT2-F1
#
_entry.id   AF-A0A258ZXT2-F1
#
_cell.length_a   1.000
_cell.length_b   1.000
_cell.length_c   1.000
_cell.angle_alpha   90.00
_cell.angle_beta   90.00
_cell.angle_gamma   90.00
#
_symmetry.space_group_name_H-M   'P 1'
#
loop_
_entity.id
_entity.type
_entity.pdbx_description
1 polymer ?
#
loop_
_entity_poly.entity_id
_entity_poly.type
_entity_poly.pdbx_seq_one_letter_code
_entity_poly.pdbx_strand_id
1 'polypeptide(L)'
;MLPSHFVFIEQLPLLPNGKVDRKKLISTYIEHDSIRLNKHIAGRNEVENNLIYSWAKILNINPRQVSAKDSFTTLDGDSLSFIQASLVLEREIGKIPEGWQSLSIEKLAEISYQEQKKLDFHTEVLFRAIAIILVVIGHFWMGNTNKQIEELFINATSALLLIAGFTFANFPMKSIQYKNNISPILKTIIRIAVPTFLVTLVHVIYRSDYSISKLLFFDNFHWAQSPYWFIEVLLQTLLLVAIIFSFKRIRAFAIKTPYHFGLISLFIFALAGMIIPYFWSPNDLNPMQLPHMKSWLFFFGWCIFYIQDNQQKLTMAALGVILPIMILGQISVLTSLCTLLLIYMPKINIPKTKLTSVLHMVIYAVASASLYIYITHMQFRAVLHAIGFDQFILIDVAVGLAGGVLVHYIWHSLIASTARKVVSHIKNKVNLISTKLVGRRLS
;
A
#
# COMPACT_ATOMS: atom_id res chain seq x y z
N MET A 1 -12.84 -23.93 -14.20
CA MET A 1 -11.80 -23.72 -13.17
C MET A 1 -10.45 -23.94 -13.85
N LEU A 2 -9.56 -22.94 -13.86
CA LEU A 2 -8.21 -23.08 -14.42
C LEU A 2 -7.23 -23.42 -13.27
N PRO A 3 -6.43 -24.50 -13.37
CA PRO A 3 -5.39 -24.82 -12.39
C PRO A 3 -4.36 -23.70 -12.26
N SER A 4 -3.92 -23.40 -11.03
CA SER A 4 -2.88 -22.39 -10.77
C SER A 4 -1.47 -22.87 -11.11
N HIS A 5 -1.25 -24.19 -11.22
CA HIS A 5 0.03 -24.80 -11.54
C HIS A 5 -0.16 -26.02 -12.44
N PHE A 6 0.78 -26.22 -13.36
CA PHE A 6 0.90 -27.40 -14.19
C PHE A 6 2.29 -27.99 -13.95
N VAL A 7 2.34 -29.28 -13.63
CA VAL A 7 3.59 -30.05 -13.52
C VAL A 7 3.50 -31.21 -14.47
N PHE A 8 4.41 -31.25 -15.42
CA PHE A 8 4.54 -32.36 -16.36
C PHE A 8 5.37 -33.45 -15.69
N ILE A 9 4.82 -34.66 -15.70
CA ILE A 9 5.45 -35.87 -15.20
C ILE A 9 5.47 -36.89 -16.33
N GLU A 10 6.55 -37.67 -16.43
CA GLU A 10 6.68 -38.70 -17.48
C GLU A 10 5.70 -39.84 -17.26
N GLN A 11 5.42 -40.19 -16.00
CA GLN A 11 4.49 -41.25 -15.64
C GLN A 11 3.73 -40.92 -14.35
N LEU A 12 2.44 -41.25 -14.32
CA LEU A 12 1.60 -41.16 -13.13
C LEU A 12 2.07 -42.17 -12.07
N PRO A 13 2.49 -41.73 -10.86
CA PRO A 13 2.87 -42.65 -9.82
C PRO A 13 1.61 -43.34 -9.27
N LEU A 14 1.64 -44.67 -9.26
CA LEU A 14 0.55 -45.51 -8.77
C LEU A 14 1.01 -46.28 -7.53
N LEU A 15 0.08 -46.53 -6.63
CA LEU A 15 0.20 -47.49 -5.53
C LEU A 15 0.10 -48.92 -6.07
N PRO A 16 0.52 -49.95 -5.31
CA PRO A 16 0.41 -51.37 -5.72
C PRO A 16 -1.01 -51.81 -6.10
N ASN A 17 -2.03 -51.12 -5.58
CA ASN A 17 -3.44 -51.37 -5.89
C ASN A 17 -3.96 -50.59 -7.11
N GLY A 18 -3.07 -49.97 -7.90
CA GLY A 18 -3.41 -49.23 -9.13
C GLY A 18 -3.98 -47.83 -8.91
N LYS A 19 -4.17 -47.37 -7.66
CA LYS A 19 -4.63 -46.00 -7.39
C LYS A 19 -3.48 -44.99 -7.46
N VAL A 20 -3.78 -43.76 -7.85
CA VAL A 20 -2.79 -42.67 -7.91
C VAL A 20 -2.19 -42.40 -6.53
N ASP A 21 -0.86 -42.46 -6.45
CA ASP A 21 -0.11 -42.10 -5.25
C ASP A 21 -0.01 -40.57 -5.14
N ARG A 22 -1.01 -39.98 -4.50
CA ARG A 22 -1.07 -38.53 -4.28
C ARG A 22 0.07 -38.00 -3.42
N LYS A 23 0.62 -38.79 -2.50
CA LYS A 23 1.74 -38.35 -1.66
C LYS A 23 3.00 -38.20 -2.51
N LYS A 24 3.25 -39.16 -3.40
CA LYS A 24 4.37 -39.11 -4.34
C LYS A 24 4.23 -37.99 -5.36
N LEU A 25 3.01 -37.71 -5.85
CA LEU A 25 2.74 -36.52 -6.67
C LEU A 25 3.05 -35.21 -5.93
N ILE A 26 2.64 -35.10 -4.66
CA ILE A 26 2.91 -33.91 -3.85
C ILE A 26 4.41 -33.75 -3.59
N SER A 27 5.14 -34.84 -3.31
CA SER A 27 6.59 -34.76 -3.13
C SER A 27 7.31 -34.38 -4.42
N THR A 28 6.92 -34.93 -5.58
CA THR A 28 7.48 -34.54 -6.89
C THR A 28 7.17 -33.07 -7.21
N TYR A 29 5.97 -32.58 -6.87
CA TYR A 29 5.63 -31.16 -6.97
C TYR A 29 6.55 -30.30 -6.08
N ILE A 30 6.76 -30.69 -4.82
CA ILE A 30 7.63 -29.98 -3.87
C ILE A 30 9.09 -30.01 -4.32
N GLU A 31 9.57 -31.13 -4.85
CA GLU A 31 10.91 -31.25 -5.42
C GLU A 31 11.08 -30.34 -6.64
N HIS A 32 10.13 -30.32 -7.57
CA HIS A 32 10.13 -29.38 -8.69
C HIS A 32 10.09 -27.91 -8.24
N ASP A 33 9.30 -27.59 -7.21
CA ASP A 33 9.23 -26.24 -6.64
C ASP A 33 10.54 -25.86 -5.92
N SER A 34 11.21 -26.83 -5.29
CA SER A 34 12.53 -26.66 -4.68
C SER A 34 13.67 -26.51 -5.71
N ILE A 35 13.58 -27.21 -6.85
CA ILE A 35 14.47 -27.03 -8.00
C ILE A 35 14.24 -25.64 -8.61
N ARG A 36 13.01 -25.12 -8.60
CA ARG A 36 12.68 -23.74 -8.99
C ARG A 36 13.30 -22.70 -8.04
N LEU A 37 13.33 -22.98 -6.73
CA LEU A 37 14.03 -22.18 -5.72
C LEU A 37 15.58 -22.20 -5.85
N ASN A 38 16.13 -23.26 -6.47
CA ASN A 38 17.58 -23.46 -6.62
C ASN A 38 18.12 -23.15 -8.02
N LYS A 39 17.29 -23.12 -9.06
CA LYS A 39 17.68 -22.56 -10.36
C LYS A 39 17.67 -21.05 -10.23
N HIS A 40 18.87 -20.48 -10.17
CA HIS A 40 19.07 -19.08 -10.54
C HIS A 40 18.53 -18.95 -11.98
N ILE A 41 17.31 -18.42 -12.12
CA ILE A 41 16.78 -18.10 -13.45
C ILE A 41 17.53 -16.83 -13.85
N ALA A 42 18.67 -17.02 -14.53
CA ALA A 42 19.23 -15.95 -15.33
C ALA A 42 18.13 -15.56 -16.33
N GLY A 43 17.70 -14.31 -16.27
CA GLY A 43 16.81 -13.74 -17.26
C GLY A 43 17.41 -13.91 -18.65
N ARG A 44 16.54 -14.04 -19.67
CA ARG A 44 16.96 -14.35 -21.05
C ARG A 44 17.86 -13.27 -21.66
N ASN A 45 17.75 -12.03 -21.19
CA ASN A 45 18.54 -10.89 -21.62
C ASN A 45 18.89 -9.96 -20.43
N GLU A 46 19.72 -8.95 -20.67
CA GLU A 46 20.19 -8.01 -19.64
C GLU A 46 19.05 -7.24 -18.98
N VAL A 47 18.09 -6.74 -19.77
CA VAL A 47 16.89 -6.05 -19.28
C VAL A 47 16.08 -6.93 -18.33
N GLU A 48 15.84 -8.19 -18.71
CA GLU A 48 15.10 -9.16 -17.89
C GLU A 48 15.80 -9.39 -16.54
N ASN A 49 17.13 -9.55 -16.56
CA ASN A 49 17.95 -9.69 -15.34
C ASN A 49 17.90 -8.45 -14.45
N ASN A 50 18.03 -7.26 -15.05
CA ASN A 50 17.99 -5.98 -14.33
C ASN A 50 16.62 -5.76 -13.67
N LEU A 51 15.53 -6.07 -14.38
CA LEU A 51 14.17 -6.00 -13.85
C LEU A 51 13.98 -7.00 -12.71
N ILE A 52 14.39 -8.27 -12.87
CA ILE A 52 14.31 -9.29 -11.81
C ILE A 52 15.03 -8.82 -10.54
N TYR A 53 16.28 -8.39 -10.68
CA TYR A 53 17.10 -7.96 -9.53
C TYR A 53 16.54 -6.72 -8.85
N SER A 54 16.22 -5.70 -9.64
CA SER A 54 15.73 -4.41 -9.14
C SER A 54 14.37 -4.55 -8.47
N TRP A 55 13.43 -5.29 -9.08
CA TRP A 55 12.12 -5.50 -8.49
C TRP A 55 12.20 -6.39 -7.25
N ALA A 56 13.08 -7.39 -7.21
CA ALA A 56 13.31 -8.17 -6.00
C ALA A 56 13.79 -7.28 -4.84
N LYS A 57 14.70 -6.33 -5.13
CA LYS A 57 15.19 -5.35 -4.16
C LYS A 57 14.07 -4.43 -3.68
N ILE A 58 13.32 -3.83 -4.61
CA ILE A 58 12.22 -2.88 -4.34
C ILE A 58 11.10 -3.53 -3.52
N LEU A 59 10.67 -4.72 -3.94
CA LEU A 59 9.58 -5.49 -3.31
C LEU A 59 10.03 -6.21 -2.04
N ASN A 60 11.31 -6.10 -1.70
CA ASN A 60 11.87 -6.73 -0.53
C ASN A 60 11.62 -8.26 -0.55
N ILE A 61 11.85 -8.91 -1.69
CA ILE A 61 11.75 -10.38 -1.86
C ILE A 61 13.10 -10.98 -2.27
N ASN A 62 13.25 -12.30 -2.14
CA ASN A 62 14.48 -12.96 -2.58
C ASN A 62 14.50 -12.98 -4.12
N PRO A 63 15.58 -12.53 -4.80
CA PRO A 63 15.67 -12.58 -6.25
C PRO A 63 15.43 -13.98 -6.84
N ARG A 64 15.79 -15.05 -6.11
CA ARG A 64 15.54 -16.43 -6.53
C ARG A 64 14.05 -16.82 -6.55
N GLN A 65 13.18 -16.00 -5.94
CA GLN A 65 11.74 -16.21 -5.93
C GLN A 65 11.02 -15.42 -7.03
N VAL A 66 11.75 -14.65 -7.83
CA VAL A 66 11.19 -13.87 -8.94
C VAL A 66 11.43 -14.62 -10.24
N SER A 67 10.35 -14.95 -10.92
CA SER A 67 10.34 -15.61 -12.23
C SER A 67 10.06 -14.58 -13.33
N ALA A 68 10.60 -14.77 -14.53
CA ALA A 68 10.34 -13.89 -15.67
C ALA A 68 8.84 -13.80 -16.03
N LYS A 69 8.07 -14.84 -15.71
CA LYS A 69 6.60 -14.86 -15.89
C LYS A 69 5.83 -14.05 -14.86
N ASP A 70 6.48 -13.58 -13.80
CA ASP A 70 5.83 -12.78 -12.77
C ASP A 70 5.65 -11.35 -13.27
N SER A 71 4.54 -10.74 -12.87
CA SER A 71 4.28 -9.31 -13.00
C SER A 71 4.42 -8.60 -11.65
N PHE A 72 4.56 -7.28 -11.68
CA PHE A 72 4.64 -6.45 -10.48
C PHE A 72 3.48 -6.73 -9.50
N THR A 73 2.26 -6.88 -10.03
CA THR A 73 1.07 -7.20 -9.23
C THR A 73 1.09 -8.63 -8.65
N THR A 74 1.59 -9.64 -9.39
CA THR A 74 1.69 -11.01 -8.85
C THR A 74 2.73 -11.13 -7.73
N LEU A 75 3.74 -10.27 -7.75
CA LEU A 75 4.77 -10.16 -6.71
C LEU A 75 4.32 -9.35 -5.48
N ASP A 76 3.02 -9.01 -5.40
CA ASP A 76 2.42 -8.16 -4.36
C ASP A 76 3.03 -6.75 -4.31
N GLY A 77 3.40 -6.21 -5.47
CA GLY A 77 3.76 -4.82 -5.61
C GLY A 77 2.61 -3.90 -5.22
N ASP A 78 2.95 -2.76 -4.63
CA ASP A 78 2.03 -1.76 -4.11
C ASP A 78 2.34 -0.36 -4.65
N SER A 79 1.50 0.61 -4.31
CA SER A 79 1.70 2.00 -4.74
C SER A 79 3.09 2.56 -4.41
N LEU A 80 3.69 2.08 -3.33
CA LEU A 80 4.99 2.55 -2.87
C LEU A 80 6.12 2.02 -3.74
N SER A 81 6.10 0.72 -3.96
CA SER A 81 7.07 0.04 -4.81
C SER A 81 6.84 0.32 -6.29
N PHE A 82 5.62 0.69 -6.70
CA PHE A 82 5.24 0.94 -8.08
C PHE A 82 6.04 2.10 -8.67
N ILE A 83 6.22 3.15 -7.88
CA ILE A 83 7.04 4.32 -8.20
C ILE A 83 8.49 3.92 -8.50
N GLN A 84 9.11 3.17 -7.59
CA GLN A 84 10.51 2.80 -7.72
C GLN A 84 10.68 1.85 -8.90
N ALA A 85 9.73 0.92 -9.07
CA ALA A 85 9.71 -0.04 -10.17
C ALA A 85 9.46 0.64 -11.52
N SER A 86 8.63 1.68 -11.59
CA SER A 86 8.40 2.43 -12.82
C SER A 86 9.64 3.22 -13.23
N LEU A 87 10.37 3.84 -12.30
CA LEU A 87 11.62 4.53 -12.60
C LEU A 87 12.72 3.59 -13.13
N VAL A 88 12.82 2.39 -12.55
CA VAL A 88 13.71 1.35 -13.09
C VAL A 88 13.25 0.93 -14.47
N LEU A 89 11.95 0.67 -14.66
CA LEU A 89 11.41 0.26 -15.94
C LEU A 89 11.64 1.33 -17.03
N GLU A 90 11.41 2.62 -16.73
CA GLU A 90 11.70 3.72 -17.65
C GLU A 90 13.19 3.74 -18.05
N ARG A 91 14.10 3.45 -17.12
CA ARG A 91 15.52 3.38 -17.45
C ARG A 91 15.85 2.24 -18.41
N GLU A 92 15.22 1.08 -18.24
CA GLU A 92 15.51 -0.11 -19.04
C GLU A 92 14.84 -0.07 -20.43
N ILE A 93 13.58 0.41 -20.53
CA ILE A 93 12.80 0.34 -21.78
C ILE A 93 12.35 1.71 -22.32
N GLY A 94 12.62 2.79 -21.59
CA GLY A 94 12.13 4.13 -21.94
C GLY A 94 10.63 4.24 -21.71
N LYS A 95 9.85 4.44 -22.78
CA LYS A 95 8.39 4.63 -22.70
C LYS A 95 7.70 3.40 -22.09
N ILE A 96 7.13 3.60 -20.91
CA ILE A 96 6.40 2.55 -20.18
C ILE A 96 5.02 2.28 -20.82
N PRO A 97 4.65 1.02 -21.11
CA PRO A 97 3.33 0.69 -21.63
C PRO A 97 2.22 0.87 -20.58
N GLU A 98 0.99 1.12 -21.06
CA GLU A 98 -0.16 1.16 -20.16
C GLU A 98 -0.43 -0.20 -19.52
N GLY A 99 -0.74 -0.20 -18.22
CA GLY A 99 -1.02 -1.43 -17.49
C GLY A 99 0.20 -2.33 -17.26
N TRP A 100 1.42 -1.79 -17.38
CA TRP A 100 2.69 -2.53 -17.21
C TRP A 100 2.74 -3.37 -15.92
N GLN A 101 2.07 -2.93 -14.85
CA GLN A 101 2.07 -3.64 -13.57
C GLN A 101 1.44 -5.04 -13.64
N SER A 102 0.65 -5.30 -14.68
CA SER A 102 0.05 -6.60 -14.96
C SER A 102 0.82 -7.40 -16.02
N LEU A 103 1.78 -6.78 -16.73
CA LEU A 103 2.64 -7.47 -17.69
C LEU A 103 3.73 -8.24 -16.96
N SER A 104 4.06 -9.43 -17.47
CA SER A 104 5.18 -10.22 -16.97
C SER A 104 6.51 -9.55 -17.31
N ILE A 105 7.54 -9.80 -16.48
CA ILE A 105 8.89 -9.29 -16.72
C ILE A 105 9.40 -9.71 -18.10
N GLU A 106 9.11 -10.93 -18.53
CA GLU A 106 9.49 -11.45 -19.85
C GLU A 106 8.90 -10.61 -20.99
N LYS A 107 7.64 -10.16 -20.86
CA LYS A 107 6.95 -9.31 -21.85
C LYS A 107 7.48 -7.89 -21.85
N LEU A 108 7.83 -7.38 -20.67
CA LEU A 108 8.43 -6.05 -20.54
C LEU A 108 9.84 -6.02 -21.15
N ALA A 109 10.61 -7.10 -20.95
CA ALA A 109 11.96 -7.24 -21.50
C ALA A 109 12.01 -7.48 -23.02
N GLU A 110 10.87 -7.76 -23.65
CA GLU A 110 10.71 -7.84 -25.11
C GLU A 110 10.43 -6.47 -25.76
N ILE A 111 10.15 -5.43 -24.97
CA ILE A 111 9.87 -4.09 -25.47
C ILE A 111 11.18 -3.40 -25.87
N SER A 112 11.29 -3.01 -27.14
CA SER A 112 12.40 -2.20 -27.62
C SER A 112 12.44 -0.84 -26.92
N TYR A 113 13.65 -0.38 -26.58
CA TYR A 113 13.85 0.92 -25.95
C TYR A 113 13.26 2.05 -26.81
N GLN A 114 12.38 2.86 -26.20
CA GLN A 114 11.80 4.04 -26.84
C GLN A 114 11.99 5.27 -25.97
N GLU A 115 12.65 6.31 -26.48
CA GLU A 115 12.92 7.51 -25.68
C GLU A 115 11.63 8.17 -25.18
N GLN A 116 11.59 8.42 -23.87
CA GLN A 116 10.46 9.06 -23.22
C GLN A 116 10.59 10.59 -23.24
N LYS A 117 9.84 11.24 -24.15
CA LYS A 117 9.83 12.71 -24.32
C LYS A 117 8.96 13.47 -23.30
N LYS A 118 8.07 12.76 -22.61
CA LYS A 118 7.15 13.31 -21.59
C LYS A 118 7.25 12.50 -20.31
N LEU A 119 7.25 13.18 -19.16
CA LEU A 119 7.16 12.56 -17.86
C LEU A 119 5.70 12.25 -17.54
N ASP A 120 5.47 11.04 -17.04
CA ASP A 120 4.14 10.62 -16.61
C ASP A 120 4.00 10.84 -15.10
N PHE A 121 3.09 11.74 -14.74
CA PHE A 121 2.69 11.96 -13.35
C PHE A 121 1.39 11.23 -13.08
N HIS A 122 1.46 10.25 -12.19
CA HIS A 122 0.29 9.59 -11.64
C HIS A 122 -0.41 10.55 -10.66
N THR A 123 -1.69 10.83 -10.90
CA THR A 123 -2.45 11.80 -10.08
C THR A 123 -2.53 11.36 -8.62
N GLU A 124 -2.67 10.06 -8.36
CA GLU A 124 -2.66 9.50 -7.01
C GLU A 124 -1.31 9.71 -6.28
N VAL A 125 -0.20 9.75 -7.01
CA VAL A 125 1.14 9.98 -6.46
C VAL A 125 1.32 11.46 -6.15
N LEU A 126 0.91 12.34 -7.07
CA LEU A 126 0.93 13.79 -6.87
C LEU A 126 0.12 14.20 -5.64
N PHE A 127 -1.12 13.74 -5.55
CA PHE A 127 -1.97 14.07 -4.41
C PHE A 127 -1.50 13.45 -3.10
N ARG A 128 -0.82 12.30 -3.14
CA ARG A 128 -0.19 11.75 -1.94
C ARG A 128 0.93 12.66 -1.43
N ALA A 129 1.78 13.18 -2.32
CA ALA A 129 2.84 14.12 -1.96
C ALA A 129 2.24 15.44 -1.43
N ILE A 130 1.27 16.01 -2.13
CA ILE A 130 0.59 17.24 -1.69
C ILE A 130 -0.05 17.04 -0.32
N ALA A 131 -0.81 15.95 -0.14
CA ALA A 131 -1.52 15.71 1.10
C ALA A 131 -0.57 15.49 2.29
N ILE A 132 0.52 14.73 2.13
CA ILE A 132 1.46 14.56 3.25
C ILE A 132 2.21 15.87 3.59
N ILE A 133 2.54 16.70 2.58
CA ILE A 133 3.11 18.03 2.81
C ILE A 133 2.12 18.89 3.60
N LEU A 134 0.85 18.92 3.19
CA LEU A 134 -0.20 19.68 3.89
C LEU A 134 -0.44 19.17 5.31
N VAL A 135 -0.35 17.87 5.57
CA VAL A 135 -0.43 17.30 6.93
C VAL A 135 0.73 17.82 7.80
N VAL A 136 1.96 17.80 7.28
CA VAL A 136 3.14 18.29 8.03
C VAL A 136 3.03 19.79 8.31
N ILE A 137 2.67 20.59 7.29
CA ILE A 137 2.42 22.03 7.45
C ILE A 137 1.33 22.26 8.50
N GLY A 138 0.22 21.51 8.41
CA GLY A 138 -0.88 21.58 9.36
C GLY A 138 -0.44 21.38 10.79
N HIS A 139 0.33 20.34 11.09
CA HIS A 139 0.81 20.08 12.44
C HIS A 139 1.80 21.14 12.97
N PHE A 140 2.54 21.82 12.10
CA PHE A 140 3.50 22.84 12.52
C PHE A 140 2.92 24.25 12.60
N TRP A 141 1.89 24.53 11.80
CA TRP A 141 1.27 25.85 11.66
C TRP A 141 -0.07 26.00 12.40
N MET A 142 -0.69 24.91 12.89
CA MET A 142 -2.00 24.98 13.58
C MET A 142 -2.03 26.06 14.67
N GLY A 143 -3.02 26.95 14.64
CA GLY A 143 -3.18 28.05 15.60
C GLY A 143 -2.54 29.39 15.20
N ASN A 144 -1.78 29.43 14.11
CA ASN A 144 -1.13 30.65 13.59
C ASN A 144 -1.72 31.13 12.25
N THR A 145 -2.87 30.59 11.83
CA THR A 145 -3.53 30.88 10.54
C THR A 145 -5.03 31.14 10.70
N ASN A 146 -5.69 31.57 9.63
CA ASN A 146 -7.15 31.66 9.62
C ASN A 146 -7.79 30.24 9.56
N LYS A 147 -9.04 30.15 10.03
CA LYS A 147 -9.78 28.87 10.09
C LYS A 147 -9.89 28.16 8.73
N GLN A 148 -10.00 28.91 7.63
CA GLN A 148 -10.10 28.34 6.28
C GLN A 148 -8.83 27.61 5.84
N ILE A 149 -7.64 28.15 6.18
CA ILE A 149 -6.35 27.50 5.90
C ILE A 149 -6.18 26.26 6.79
N GLU A 150 -6.62 26.34 8.04
CA GLU A 150 -6.60 25.18 8.95
C GLU A 150 -7.50 24.05 8.47
N GLU A 151 -8.68 24.36 7.95
CA GLU A 151 -9.60 23.39 7.34
C GLU A 151 -8.97 22.67 6.14
N LEU A 152 -8.16 23.36 5.33
CA LEU A 152 -7.42 22.74 4.22
C LEU A 152 -6.44 21.68 4.73
N PHE A 153 -5.75 21.95 5.84
CA PHE A 153 -4.79 21.01 6.43
C PHE A 153 -5.47 19.82 7.10
N ILE A 154 -6.52 20.06 7.89
CA ILE A 154 -7.28 19.01 8.60
C ILE A 154 -7.82 17.98 7.60
N ASN A 155 -8.30 18.45 6.46
CA ASN A 155 -8.92 17.60 5.45
C ASN A 155 -7.93 16.89 4.51
N ALA A 156 -6.62 17.16 4.61
CA ALA A 156 -5.63 16.52 3.76
C ALA A 156 -5.55 14.99 3.95
N THR A 157 -5.84 14.50 5.15
CA THR A 157 -5.91 13.07 5.47
C THR A 157 -7.08 12.37 4.77
N SER A 158 -8.18 13.08 4.46
CA SER A 158 -9.31 12.54 3.71
C SER A 158 -8.89 12.16 2.28
N ALA A 159 -8.09 13.00 1.63
CA ALA A 159 -7.51 12.71 0.32
C ALA A 159 -6.56 11.51 0.38
N LEU A 160 -5.74 11.38 1.44
CA LEU A 160 -4.87 10.20 1.63
C LEU A 160 -5.68 8.90 1.78
N LEU A 161 -6.81 8.92 2.49
CA LEU A 161 -7.66 7.74 2.67
C LEU A 161 -8.37 7.33 1.37
N LEU A 162 -8.81 8.32 0.58
CA LEU A 162 -9.33 8.10 -0.78
C LEU A 162 -8.26 7.46 -1.67
N ILE A 163 -7.05 8.01 -1.68
CA ILE A 163 -5.92 7.47 -2.45
C ILE A 163 -5.54 6.06 -1.97
N ALA A 164 -5.63 5.78 -0.67
CA ALA A 164 -5.39 4.45 -0.13
C ALA A 164 -6.38 3.42 -0.73
N GLY A 165 -7.65 3.78 -0.85
CA GLY A 165 -8.67 2.97 -1.53
C GLY A 165 -8.38 2.74 -3.02
N PHE A 166 -8.10 3.81 -3.75
CA PHE A 166 -7.75 3.77 -5.18
C PHE A 166 -6.53 2.89 -5.43
N THR A 167 -5.49 3.04 -4.61
CA THR A 167 -4.25 2.28 -4.72
C THR A 167 -4.41 0.83 -4.28
N PHE A 168 -5.24 0.56 -3.28
CA PHE A 168 -5.59 -0.81 -2.90
C PHE A 168 -6.25 -1.56 -4.08
N ALA A 169 -7.20 -0.91 -4.75
CA ALA A 169 -7.86 -1.44 -5.94
C ALA A 169 -6.89 -1.68 -7.10
N ASN A 170 -5.90 -0.82 -7.28
CA ASN A 170 -4.89 -0.98 -8.34
C ASN A 170 -3.91 -2.13 -8.07
N PHE A 171 -3.57 -2.40 -6.80
CA PHE A 171 -2.44 -3.25 -6.43
C PHE A 171 -2.87 -4.50 -5.63
N PRO A 172 -3.10 -4.46 -4.29
CA PRO A 172 -3.57 -5.62 -3.53
C PRO A 172 -4.73 -6.37 -4.17
N MET A 173 -5.72 -5.67 -4.72
CA MET A 173 -6.89 -6.33 -5.30
C MET A 173 -6.56 -7.20 -6.53
N LYS A 174 -5.62 -6.76 -7.39
CA LYS A 174 -5.13 -7.58 -8.50
C LYS A 174 -4.39 -8.82 -8.01
N SER A 175 -3.57 -8.68 -6.96
CA SER A 175 -2.89 -9.82 -6.33
C SER A 175 -3.89 -10.80 -5.71
N ILE A 176 -4.98 -10.30 -5.09
CA ILE A 176 -6.07 -11.12 -4.55
C ILE A 176 -6.79 -11.86 -5.67
N GLN A 177 -7.07 -11.21 -6.80
CA GLN A 177 -7.69 -11.84 -7.97
C GLN A 177 -6.83 -12.99 -8.49
N TYR A 178 -5.51 -12.81 -8.54
CA TYR A 178 -4.58 -13.84 -8.98
C TYR A 178 -4.43 -15.00 -7.97
N LYS A 179 -4.19 -14.69 -6.69
CA LYS A 179 -3.90 -15.70 -5.64
C LYS A 179 -5.14 -16.30 -4.98
N ASN A 180 -6.30 -15.66 -5.16
CA ASN A 180 -7.58 -15.98 -4.53
C ASN A 180 -7.51 -16.19 -3.01
N ASN A 181 -6.70 -15.38 -2.31
CA ASN A 181 -6.56 -15.39 -0.86
C ASN A 181 -6.32 -13.97 -0.31
N ILE A 182 -6.36 -13.82 1.02
CA ILE A 182 -6.24 -12.52 1.70
C ILE A 182 -4.79 -12.10 2.01
N SER A 183 -3.79 -12.91 1.63
CA SER A 183 -2.39 -12.62 1.97
C SER A 183 -1.89 -11.25 1.47
N PRO A 184 -2.32 -10.70 0.31
CA PRO A 184 -1.93 -9.36 -0.10
C PRO A 184 -2.41 -8.26 0.86
N ILE A 185 -3.59 -8.44 1.46
CA ILE A 185 -4.15 -7.51 2.46
C ILE A 185 -3.29 -7.56 3.73
N LEU A 186 -3.01 -8.77 4.22
CA LEU A 186 -2.20 -8.96 5.43
C LEU A 186 -0.78 -8.40 5.26
N LYS A 187 -0.18 -8.56 4.08
CA LYS A 187 1.12 -7.94 3.76
C LYS A 187 1.06 -6.42 3.81
N THR A 188 -0.01 -5.82 3.29
CA THR A 188 -0.23 -4.36 3.34
C THR A 188 -0.35 -3.89 4.79
N ILE A 189 -1.16 -4.59 5.60
CA ILE A 189 -1.33 -4.32 7.03
C ILE A 189 0.02 -4.38 7.75
N ILE A 190 0.79 -5.47 7.58
CA ILE A 190 2.09 -5.64 8.22
C ILE A 190 3.07 -4.54 7.80
N ARG A 191 3.09 -4.18 6.52
CA ARG A 191 3.98 -3.13 5.99
C ARG A 191 3.72 -1.76 6.60
N ILE A 192 2.48 -1.47 7.00
CA ILE A 192 2.09 -0.22 7.66
C ILE A 192 2.26 -0.34 9.18
N ALA A 193 1.74 -1.41 9.77
CA ALA A 193 1.68 -1.61 11.21
C ALA A 193 3.06 -1.77 11.85
N VAL A 194 3.99 -2.53 11.25
CA VAL A 194 5.31 -2.79 11.85
C VAL A 194 6.15 -1.52 12.04
N PRO A 195 6.42 -0.69 11.00
CA PRO A 195 7.19 0.54 11.21
C PRO A 195 6.48 1.51 12.16
N THR A 196 5.15 1.60 12.08
CA THR A 196 4.36 2.45 13.00
C THR A 196 4.50 1.96 14.44
N PHE A 197 4.35 0.66 14.68
CA PHE A 197 4.50 0.04 16.00
C PHE A 197 5.88 0.33 16.60
N LEU A 198 6.96 0.17 15.82
CA LEU A 198 8.30 0.41 16.32
C LEU A 198 8.52 1.87 16.71
N VAL A 199 8.04 2.82 15.89
CA VAL A 199 8.14 4.25 16.21
C VAL A 199 7.29 4.59 17.44
N THR A 200 6.06 4.09 17.51
CA THR A 200 5.18 4.28 18.66
C THR A 200 5.77 3.66 19.94
N LEU A 201 6.39 2.49 19.85
CA LEU A 201 7.05 1.84 20.99
C LEU A 201 8.17 2.69 21.56
N VAL A 202 9.03 3.25 20.70
CA VAL A 202 10.09 4.18 21.13
C VAL A 202 9.49 5.42 21.81
N HIS A 203 8.41 5.95 21.25
CA HIS A 203 7.72 7.12 21.82
C HIS A 203 7.11 6.83 23.20
N VAL A 204 6.40 5.71 23.33
CA VAL A 204 5.80 5.22 24.58
C VAL A 204 6.85 5.04 25.67
N ILE A 205 7.98 4.42 25.34
CA ILE A 205 9.11 4.22 26.28
C ILE A 205 9.69 5.57 26.71
N TYR A 206 9.94 6.48 25.76
CA TYR A 206 10.54 7.78 26.05
C TYR A 206 9.63 8.69 26.89
N ARG A 207 8.31 8.66 26.63
CA ARG A 207 7.31 9.45 27.36
C ARG A 207 6.82 8.79 28.65
N SER A 208 7.23 7.55 28.94
CA SER A 208 6.71 6.73 30.05
C SER A 208 5.18 6.58 30.02
N ASP A 209 4.60 6.56 28.82
CA ASP A 209 3.15 6.48 28.58
C ASP A 209 2.80 5.10 28.01
N TYR A 210 2.60 4.14 28.92
CA TYR A 210 2.47 2.72 28.59
C TYR A 210 1.06 2.30 28.14
N SER A 211 0.30 3.17 27.49
CA SER A 211 -1.04 2.81 27.04
C SER A 211 -0.99 1.74 25.95
N ILE A 212 -1.62 0.60 26.23
CA ILE A 212 -1.71 -0.54 25.30
C ILE A 212 -2.50 -0.16 24.03
N SER A 213 -3.44 0.78 24.15
CA SER A 213 -4.25 1.30 23.05
C SER A 213 -3.41 1.87 21.91
N LYS A 214 -2.32 2.60 22.23
CA LYS A 214 -1.38 3.16 21.25
C LYS A 214 -0.60 2.09 20.50
N LEU A 215 -0.22 1.01 21.19
CA LEU A 215 0.54 -0.09 20.60
C LEU A 215 -0.33 -1.01 19.75
N LEU A 216 -1.62 -1.12 20.06
CA LEU A 216 -2.57 -1.97 19.35
C LEU A 216 -3.43 -1.22 18.33
N PHE A 217 -3.12 0.05 18.04
CA PHE A 217 -3.79 0.88 17.03
C PHE A 217 -5.30 1.04 17.25
N PHE A 218 -5.73 1.22 18.49
CA PHE A 218 -7.12 1.48 18.84
C PHE A 218 -7.30 2.71 19.75
N ASP A 219 -6.29 3.60 19.81
CA ASP A 219 -6.31 4.78 20.66
C ASP A 219 -7.43 5.77 20.27
N ASN A 220 -7.75 5.85 18.98
CA ASN A 220 -8.89 6.59 18.44
C ASN A 220 -10.27 6.18 19.01
N PHE A 221 -10.39 4.99 19.62
CA PHE A 221 -11.61 4.55 20.31
C PHE A 221 -11.64 4.90 21.80
N HIS A 222 -10.56 5.46 22.35
CA HIS A 222 -10.42 5.77 23.78
C HIS A 222 -10.19 7.26 24.06
N TRP A 223 -9.63 8.01 23.11
CA TRP A 223 -9.20 9.39 23.33
C TRP A 223 -9.65 10.33 22.21
N ALA A 224 -9.92 11.59 22.58
CA ALA A 224 -10.32 12.65 21.65
C ALA A 224 -9.23 13.03 20.63
N GLN A 225 -7.94 12.78 20.94
CA GLN A 225 -6.84 13.15 20.07
C GLN A 225 -5.79 12.05 19.99
N SER A 226 -6.03 11.05 19.15
CA SER A 226 -5.00 10.07 18.80
C SER A 226 -4.01 10.71 17.81
N PRO A 227 -2.70 10.78 18.14
CA PRO A 227 -1.70 11.41 17.26
C PRO A 227 -1.52 10.65 15.94
N TYR A 228 -1.89 9.36 15.92
CA TYR A 228 -1.76 8.48 14.77
C TYR A 228 -3.11 8.03 14.20
N TRP A 229 -4.19 8.75 14.51
CA TRP A 229 -5.56 8.36 14.19
C TRP A 229 -5.76 7.97 12.72
N PHE A 230 -5.08 8.63 11.77
CA PHE A 230 -5.19 8.30 10.36
C PHE A 230 -4.68 6.88 10.06
N ILE A 231 -3.54 6.50 10.64
CA ILE A 231 -3.00 5.15 10.49
C ILE A 231 -3.91 4.13 11.18
N GLU A 232 -4.45 4.46 12.35
CA GLU A 232 -5.40 3.60 13.06
C GLU A 232 -6.64 3.33 12.21
N VAL A 233 -7.28 4.37 11.69
CA VAL A 233 -8.43 4.25 10.77
C VAL A 233 -8.06 3.43 9.53
N LEU A 234 -6.90 3.68 8.92
CA LEU A 234 -6.46 2.94 7.74
C LEU A 234 -6.25 1.45 8.04
N LEU A 235 -5.55 1.12 9.14
CA LEU A 235 -5.31 -0.26 9.57
C LEU A 235 -6.62 -0.96 9.93
N GLN A 236 -7.53 -0.29 10.65
CA GLN A 236 -8.84 -0.80 11.00
C GLN A 236 -9.70 -1.05 9.76
N THR A 237 -9.65 -0.15 8.78
CA THR A 237 -10.30 -0.33 7.47
C THR A 237 -9.75 -1.56 6.75
N LEU A 238 -8.42 -1.70 6.68
CA LEU A 238 -7.78 -2.84 6.02
C LEU A 238 -8.06 -4.15 6.73
N LEU A 239 -8.09 -4.16 8.06
CA LEU A 239 -8.47 -5.33 8.87
C LEU A 239 -9.91 -5.74 8.59
N LEU A 240 -10.83 -4.78 8.53
CA LEU A 240 -12.21 -5.02 8.18
C LEU A 240 -12.35 -5.58 6.76
N VAL A 241 -11.62 -5.02 5.80
CA VAL A 241 -11.54 -5.56 4.43
C VAL A 241 -10.96 -6.98 4.44
N ALA A 242 -9.94 -7.28 5.25
CA ALA A 242 -9.39 -8.63 5.39
C ALA A 242 -10.43 -9.63 5.94
N ILE A 243 -11.22 -9.22 6.93
CA ILE A 243 -12.32 -10.01 7.51
C ILE A 243 -13.40 -10.25 6.44
N ILE A 244 -13.87 -9.21 5.77
CA ILE A 244 -14.88 -9.30 4.70
C ILE A 244 -14.39 -10.24 3.58
N PHE A 245 -13.11 -10.12 3.19
CA PHE A 245 -12.53 -10.93 2.12
C PHE A 245 -12.16 -12.33 2.58
N SER A 246 -12.18 -12.65 3.88
CA SER A 246 -12.00 -14.02 4.37
C SER A 246 -13.14 -14.93 3.88
N PHE A 247 -14.34 -14.36 3.72
CA PHE A 247 -15.51 -15.04 3.16
C PHE A 247 -15.37 -15.21 1.65
N LYS A 248 -15.21 -16.46 1.19
CA LYS A 248 -14.98 -16.80 -0.23
C LYS A 248 -16.06 -16.24 -1.17
N ARG A 249 -17.33 -16.23 -0.74
CA ARG A 249 -18.45 -15.71 -1.54
C ARG A 249 -18.34 -14.21 -1.78
N ILE A 250 -18.03 -13.44 -0.73
CA ILE A 250 -17.86 -12.00 -0.83
C ILE A 250 -16.64 -11.66 -1.67
N ARG A 251 -15.52 -12.37 -1.44
CA ARG A 251 -14.31 -12.22 -2.26
C ARG A 251 -14.57 -12.51 -3.74
N ALA A 252 -15.30 -13.58 -4.06
CA ALA A 252 -15.67 -13.91 -5.44
C ALA A 252 -16.56 -12.82 -6.08
N PHE A 253 -17.50 -12.26 -5.32
CA PHE A 253 -18.32 -11.14 -5.76
C PHE A 253 -17.48 -9.87 -6.02
N ALA A 254 -16.59 -9.52 -5.10
CA ALA A 254 -15.67 -8.39 -5.26
C ALA A 254 -14.74 -8.56 -6.47
N ILE A 255 -14.30 -9.78 -6.80
CA ILE A 255 -13.49 -10.05 -7.99
C ILE A 255 -14.33 -9.96 -9.28
N LYS A 256 -15.55 -10.50 -9.27
CA LYS A 256 -16.41 -10.55 -10.47
C LYS A 256 -16.97 -9.18 -10.84
N THR A 257 -17.40 -8.41 -9.85
CA THR A 257 -18.08 -7.12 -10.03
C THR A 257 -17.51 -6.08 -9.05
N PRO A 258 -16.25 -5.64 -9.25
CA PRO A 258 -15.51 -4.84 -8.28
C PRO A 258 -16.11 -3.45 -8.04
N TYR A 259 -16.65 -2.81 -9.09
CA TYR A 259 -17.31 -1.51 -8.95
C TYR A 259 -18.56 -1.59 -8.05
N HIS A 260 -19.43 -2.59 -8.28
CA HIS A 260 -20.65 -2.78 -7.49
C HIS A 260 -20.35 -3.14 -6.04
N PHE A 261 -19.33 -3.98 -5.80
CA PHE A 261 -18.85 -4.26 -4.45
C PHE A 261 -18.38 -2.98 -3.75
N GLY A 262 -17.59 -2.14 -4.45
CA GLY A 262 -17.17 -0.83 -3.95
C GLY A 262 -18.35 0.07 -3.62
N LEU A 263 -19.35 0.15 -4.51
CA LEU A 263 -20.52 1.02 -4.36
C LEU A 263 -21.40 0.61 -3.18
N ILE A 264 -21.65 -0.68 -3.00
CA ILE A 264 -22.38 -1.22 -1.83
C ILE A 264 -21.62 -0.90 -0.55
N SER A 265 -20.30 -1.12 -0.54
CA SER A 265 -19.47 -0.84 0.63
C SER A 265 -19.45 0.66 0.94
N LEU A 266 -19.27 1.51 -0.08
CA LEU A 266 -19.36 2.97 0.02
C LEU A 266 -20.67 3.40 0.67
N PHE A 267 -21.80 2.88 0.19
CA PHE A 267 -23.12 3.18 0.76
C PHE A 267 -23.23 2.75 2.22
N ILE A 268 -22.80 1.53 2.56
CA ILE A 268 -22.83 1.02 3.95
C ILE A 268 -22.02 1.91 4.89
N PHE A 269 -20.78 2.26 4.53
CA PHE A 269 -19.94 3.10 5.39
C PHE A 269 -20.37 4.56 5.41
N ALA A 270 -20.90 5.10 4.30
CA ALA A 270 -21.48 6.44 4.28
C ALA A 270 -22.69 6.51 5.21
N LEU A 271 -23.59 5.53 5.13
CA LEU A 271 -24.76 5.42 5.99
C LEU A 271 -24.35 5.23 7.45
N ALA A 272 -23.35 4.38 7.73
CA ALA A 272 -22.81 4.20 9.08
C ALA A 272 -22.26 5.52 9.65
N GLY A 273 -21.54 6.30 8.85
CA GLY A 273 -21.04 7.62 9.25
C GLY A 273 -22.14 8.65 9.53
N MET A 274 -23.33 8.49 8.92
CA MET A 274 -24.47 9.35 9.22
C MET A 274 -25.25 8.85 10.45
N ILE A 275 -25.47 7.54 10.57
CA ILE A 275 -26.39 6.97 11.56
C ILE A 275 -25.71 6.77 12.92
N ILE A 276 -24.50 6.21 12.97
CA ILE A 276 -23.85 5.81 14.22
C ILE A 276 -23.68 6.98 15.21
N PRO A 277 -23.30 8.21 14.79
CA PRO A 277 -23.18 9.33 15.72
C PRO A 277 -24.45 9.65 16.52
N TYR A 278 -25.64 9.32 16.00
CA TYR A 278 -26.91 9.52 16.72
C TYR A 278 -27.12 8.52 17.86
N PHE A 279 -26.50 7.34 17.80
CA PHE A 279 -26.62 6.28 18.80
C PHE A 279 -25.38 6.16 19.69
N TRP A 280 -24.23 6.58 19.17
CA TRP A 280 -22.94 6.47 19.83
C TRP A 280 -22.09 7.70 19.55
N SER A 281 -22.18 8.66 20.46
CA SER A 281 -21.31 9.85 20.51
C SER A 281 -20.76 10.00 21.93
N PRO A 282 -19.71 9.25 22.30
CA PRO A 282 -19.10 9.39 23.63
C PRO A 282 -18.53 10.80 23.81
N ASN A 283 -18.77 11.41 24.97
CA ASN A 283 -18.37 12.80 25.27
C ASN A 283 -16.87 13.06 25.13
N ASP A 284 -16.03 12.02 25.21
CA ASP A 284 -14.56 12.11 25.18
C ASP A 284 -13.93 11.60 23.87
N LEU A 285 -14.72 11.23 22.85
CA LEU A 285 -14.20 10.80 21.55
C LEU A 285 -14.34 11.89 20.50
N ASN A 286 -13.36 11.94 19.61
CA ASN A 286 -13.50 12.69 18.36
C ASN A 286 -14.05 11.75 17.29
N PRO A 287 -15.36 11.81 16.96
CA PRO A 287 -15.97 10.88 16.04
C PRO A 287 -15.30 10.92 14.65
N MET A 288 -14.72 12.07 14.25
CA MET A 288 -14.01 12.20 12.97
C MET A 288 -12.77 11.32 12.84
N GLN A 289 -12.28 10.76 13.94
CA GLN A 289 -11.12 9.87 13.99
C GLN A 289 -11.51 8.38 14.00
N LEU A 290 -12.80 8.06 13.85
CA LEU A 290 -13.30 6.69 13.90
C LEU A 290 -13.49 6.10 12.49
N PRO A 291 -13.29 4.78 12.31
CA PRO A 291 -13.34 4.15 11.00
C PRO A 291 -14.73 4.26 10.37
N HIS A 292 -15.81 4.14 11.15
CA HIS A 292 -17.16 4.26 10.61
C HIS A 292 -17.46 5.66 10.01
N MET A 293 -16.75 6.71 10.43
CA MET A 293 -16.90 8.07 9.87
C MET A 293 -16.07 8.31 8.61
N LYS A 294 -15.04 7.50 8.36
CA LYS A 294 -14.01 7.80 7.33
C LYS A 294 -13.80 6.69 6.31
N SER A 295 -14.08 5.42 6.64
CA SER A 295 -13.87 4.27 5.74
C SER A 295 -14.61 4.37 4.41
N TRP A 296 -15.69 5.17 4.33
CA TRP A 296 -16.37 5.46 3.08
C TRP A 296 -15.44 6.08 2.04
N LEU A 297 -14.45 6.91 2.43
CA LEU A 297 -13.46 7.49 1.52
C LEU A 297 -12.59 6.41 0.86
N PHE A 298 -12.23 5.37 1.60
CA PHE A 298 -11.47 4.23 1.05
C PHE A 298 -12.29 3.51 -0.03
N PHE A 299 -13.56 3.20 0.24
CA PHE A 299 -14.42 2.57 -0.78
C PHE A 299 -14.79 3.52 -1.93
N PHE A 300 -14.79 4.83 -1.68
CA PHE A 300 -14.97 5.83 -2.72
C PHE A 300 -13.78 5.82 -3.70
N GLY A 301 -12.55 5.83 -3.19
CA GLY A 301 -11.34 5.67 -4.00
C GLY A 301 -11.31 4.34 -4.77
N TRP A 302 -11.79 3.26 -4.17
CA TRP A 302 -11.96 1.97 -4.84
C TRP A 302 -12.91 2.08 -6.05
N CYS A 303 -14.07 2.72 -5.89
CA CYS A 303 -15.04 2.90 -6.98
C CYS A 303 -14.43 3.70 -8.13
N ILE A 304 -13.71 4.78 -7.83
CA ILE A 304 -13.04 5.61 -8.85
C ILE A 304 -12.11 4.79 -9.73
N PHE A 305 -11.35 3.85 -9.15
CA PHE A 305 -10.43 2.99 -9.90
C PHE A 305 -11.16 2.06 -10.90
N TYR A 306 -12.35 1.58 -10.54
CA TYR A 306 -13.12 0.61 -11.33
C TYR A 306 -14.21 1.23 -12.20
N ILE A 307 -14.17 2.55 -12.44
CA ILE A 307 -15.06 3.22 -13.39
C ILE A 307 -14.88 2.63 -14.79
N GLN A 308 -15.97 2.28 -15.45
CA GLN A 308 -15.99 1.71 -16.80
C GLN A 308 -16.76 2.56 -17.82
N ASP A 309 -17.74 3.35 -17.38
CA ASP A 309 -18.62 4.11 -18.26
C ASP A 309 -18.84 5.56 -17.78
N ASN A 310 -19.44 6.39 -18.64
CA ASN A 310 -19.65 7.81 -18.36
C ASN A 310 -20.69 8.07 -17.26
N GLN A 311 -21.65 7.16 -17.05
CA GLN A 311 -22.62 7.29 -15.97
C GLN A 311 -21.91 7.10 -14.62
N GLN A 312 -21.07 6.08 -14.50
CA GLN A 312 -20.23 5.85 -13.32
C GLN A 312 -19.31 7.04 -13.05
N LYS A 313 -18.72 7.64 -14.10
CA LYS A 313 -17.92 8.88 -13.96
C LYS A 313 -18.72 10.01 -13.33
N LEU A 314 -19.90 10.30 -13.89
CA LEU A 314 -20.75 11.38 -13.40
C LEU A 314 -21.24 11.11 -11.97
N THR A 315 -21.63 9.86 -11.67
CA THR A 315 -22.03 9.46 -10.32
C THR A 315 -20.89 9.66 -9.32
N MET A 316 -19.67 9.19 -9.62
CA MET A 316 -18.53 9.36 -8.71
C MET A 316 -18.12 10.83 -8.57
N ALA A 317 -18.15 11.62 -9.64
CA ALA A 317 -17.88 13.06 -9.57
C ALA A 317 -18.89 13.78 -8.67
N ALA A 318 -20.19 13.49 -8.80
CA ALA A 318 -21.24 14.06 -7.95
C ALA A 318 -21.08 13.63 -6.48
N LEU A 319 -20.86 12.34 -6.21
CA LEU A 319 -20.66 11.83 -4.85
C LEU A 319 -19.41 12.41 -4.18
N GLY A 320 -18.36 12.75 -4.94
CA GLY A 320 -17.15 13.40 -4.44
C GLY A 320 -17.36 14.82 -3.91
N VAL A 321 -18.50 15.44 -4.20
CA VAL A 321 -18.93 16.73 -3.64
C VAL A 321 -20.00 16.51 -2.57
N ILE A 322 -20.98 15.65 -2.84
CA ILE A 322 -22.15 15.44 -1.98
C ILE A 322 -21.77 14.74 -0.66
N LEU A 323 -21.00 13.64 -0.70
CA LEU A 323 -20.71 12.85 0.50
C LEU A 323 -19.89 13.60 1.56
N PRO A 324 -18.83 14.37 1.20
CA PRO A 324 -18.14 15.22 2.18
C PRO A 324 -19.10 16.20 2.87
N ILE A 325 -19.99 16.86 2.13
CA ILE A 325 -20.97 17.80 2.71
C ILE A 325 -21.92 17.06 3.66
N MET A 326 -22.47 15.92 3.23
CA MET A 326 -23.45 15.17 4.03
C MET A 326 -22.86 14.56 5.30
N ILE A 327 -21.63 14.04 5.25
CA ILE A 327 -21.03 13.29 6.36
C ILE A 327 -20.14 14.19 7.24
N LEU A 328 -19.39 15.11 6.64
CA LEU A 328 -18.45 15.98 7.35
C LEU A 328 -18.99 17.39 7.57
N GLY A 329 -20.16 17.73 7.01
CA GLY A 329 -20.78 19.05 7.14
C GLY A 329 -20.11 20.15 6.30
N GLN A 330 -19.08 19.82 5.51
CA GLN A 330 -18.28 20.81 4.77
C GLN A 330 -17.70 20.24 3.47
N ILE A 331 -17.39 21.14 2.54
CA ILE A 331 -16.66 20.80 1.31
C ILE A 331 -15.20 20.55 1.65
N SER A 332 -14.64 19.47 1.12
CA SER A 332 -13.19 19.24 1.17
C SER A 332 -12.56 19.51 -0.19
N VAL A 333 -12.06 20.75 -0.39
CA VAL A 333 -11.50 21.19 -1.68
C VAL A 333 -10.44 20.23 -2.21
N LEU A 334 -9.48 19.81 -1.37
CA LEU A 334 -8.44 18.89 -1.79
C LEU A 334 -9.00 17.52 -2.21
N THR A 335 -9.96 16.99 -1.46
CA THR A 335 -10.56 15.67 -1.74
C THR A 335 -11.42 15.72 -3.00
N SER A 336 -12.19 16.79 -3.20
CA SER A 336 -12.99 17.00 -4.42
C SER A 336 -12.09 17.22 -5.64
N LEU A 337 -11.02 18.01 -5.53
CA LEU A 337 -10.05 18.19 -6.62
C LEU A 337 -9.33 16.87 -6.95
N CYS A 338 -8.91 16.12 -5.92
CA CYS A 338 -8.32 14.80 -6.08
C CYS A 338 -9.28 13.85 -6.81
N THR A 339 -10.55 13.87 -6.45
CA THR A 339 -11.60 13.07 -7.09
C THR A 339 -11.73 13.41 -8.57
N LEU A 340 -11.89 14.68 -8.91
CA LEU A 340 -12.04 15.12 -10.30
C LEU A 340 -10.81 14.76 -11.14
N LEU A 341 -9.61 15.00 -10.61
CA LEU A 341 -8.38 14.68 -11.34
C LEU A 341 -8.16 13.18 -11.47
N LEU A 342 -8.50 12.35 -10.47
CA LEU A 342 -8.41 10.89 -10.61
C LEU A 342 -9.39 10.36 -11.67
N ILE A 343 -10.58 10.95 -11.80
CA ILE A 343 -11.59 10.54 -12.78
C ILE A 343 -11.22 10.97 -14.20
N TYR A 344 -10.82 12.23 -14.38
CA TYR A 344 -10.66 12.84 -15.71
C TYR A 344 -9.21 12.91 -16.19
N MET A 345 -8.24 12.91 -15.27
CA MET A 345 -6.81 13.05 -15.57
C MET A 345 -5.99 12.07 -14.72
N PRO A 346 -6.21 10.75 -14.79
CA PRO A 346 -5.48 9.77 -13.96
C PRO A 346 -3.96 9.80 -14.20
N LYS A 347 -3.55 10.25 -15.39
CA LYS A 347 -2.16 10.53 -15.74
C LYS A 347 -2.05 11.95 -16.29
N ILE A 348 -1.01 12.66 -15.88
CA ILE A 348 -0.68 14.00 -16.34
C ILE A 348 0.66 13.90 -17.06
N ASN A 349 0.68 14.10 -18.38
CA ASN A 349 1.91 14.06 -19.18
C ASN A 349 2.50 15.47 -19.28
N ILE A 350 3.72 15.64 -18.76
CA ILE A 350 4.42 16.93 -18.76
C ILE A 350 5.68 16.83 -19.61
N PRO A 351 6.06 17.86 -20.40
CA PRO A 351 7.33 17.86 -21.14
C PRO A 351 8.53 17.55 -20.24
N LYS A 352 9.42 16.67 -20.70
CA LYS A 352 10.64 16.31 -19.96
C LYS A 352 11.67 17.41 -20.11
N THR A 353 11.88 18.17 -19.03
CA THR A 353 12.89 19.21 -18.88
C THR A 353 13.70 18.93 -17.63
N LYS A 354 14.82 19.62 -17.43
CA LYS A 354 15.62 19.49 -16.19
C LYS A 354 14.78 19.79 -14.94
N LEU A 355 13.99 20.87 -14.99
CA LEU A 355 13.13 21.29 -13.88
C LEU A 355 12.03 20.26 -13.59
N THR A 356 11.31 19.81 -14.63
CA THR A 356 10.21 18.85 -14.44
C THR A 356 10.73 17.47 -13.99
N SER A 357 11.95 17.10 -14.38
CA SER A 357 12.60 15.87 -13.90
C SER A 357 12.98 15.94 -12.42
N VAL A 358 13.51 17.08 -11.95
CA VAL A 358 13.80 17.29 -10.52
C VAL A 358 12.51 17.30 -9.70
N LEU A 359 11.48 18.01 -10.19
CA LEU A 359 10.18 18.05 -9.52
C LEU A 359 9.54 16.66 -9.44
N HIS A 360 9.63 15.88 -10.51
CA HIS A 360 9.21 14.47 -10.54
C HIS A 360 9.94 13.69 -9.46
N MET A 361 11.27 13.73 -9.41
CA MET A 361 12.06 13.04 -8.39
C MET A 361 11.63 13.41 -6.96
N VAL A 362 11.43 14.71 -6.68
CA VAL A 362 11.02 15.20 -5.35
C VAL A 362 9.61 14.72 -4.99
N ILE A 363 8.63 14.90 -5.88
CA ILE A 363 7.24 14.48 -5.65
C ILE A 363 7.18 12.98 -5.37
N TYR A 364 7.90 12.19 -6.16
CA TYR A 364 7.92 10.75 -6.01
C TYR A 364 8.67 10.31 -4.73
N ALA A 365 9.75 11.00 -4.34
CA ALA A 365 10.44 10.75 -3.07
C ALA A 365 9.53 11.04 -1.87
N VAL A 366 8.81 12.16 -1.88
CA VAL A 366 7.88 12.54 -0.79
C VAL A 366 6.67 11.60 -0.75
N ALA A 367 6.04 11.32 -1.89
CA ALA A 367 4.92 10.39 -1.98
C ALA A 367 5.30 8.98 -1.52
N SER A 368 6.53 8.54 -1.83
CA SER A 368 7.02 7.24 -1.37
C SER A 368 7.39 7.24 0.13
N ALA A 369 7.91 8.34 0.64
CA ALA A 369 8.19 8.44 2.06
C ALA A 369 6.95 8.73 2.92
N SER A 370 5.74 8.83 2.36
CA SER A 370 4.57 9.40 3.04
C SER A 370 4.26 8.78 4.41
N LEU A 371 4.37 7.45 4.54
CA LEU A 371 4.19 6.76 5.84
C LEU A 371 5.24 7.19 6.86
N TYR A 372 6.51 7.21 6.44
CA TYR A 372 7.64 7.54 7.32
C TYR A 372 7.64 9.01 7.69
N ILE A 373 7.31 9.90 6.75
CA ILE A 373 7.06 11.32 7.03
C ILE A 373 5.95 11.44 8.07
N TYR A 374 4.80 10.78 7.85
CA TYR A 374 3.67 10.86 8.77
C TYR A 374 4.05 10.45 10.20
N ILE A 375 4.79 9.35 10.38
CA ILE A 375 5.11 8.85 11.73
C ILE A 375 6.31 9.55 12.40
N THR A 376 7.16 10.26 11.66
CA THR A 376 8.43 10.82 12.20
C THR A 376 8.57 12.35 12.19
N HIS A 377 7.74 13.09 11.46
CA HIS A 377 7.94 14.54 11.28
C HIS A 377 7.94 15.33 12.62
N MET A 378 7.12 14.95 13.60
CA MET A 378 7.11 15.58 14.93
C MET A 378 8.42 15.33 15.70
N GLN A 379 9.00 14.15 15.56
CA GLN A 379 10.26 13.77 16.20
C GLN A 379 11.42 14.57 15.61
N PHE A 380 11.45 14.74 14.28
CA PHE A 380 12.45 15.58 13.63
C PHE A 380 12.35 17.05 14.04
N ARG A 381 11.12 17.58 14.20
CA ARG A 381 10.91 18.93 14.77
C ARG A 381 11.45 19.02 16.20
N ALA A 382 11.14 18.04 17.05
CA ALA A 382 11.62 18.03 18.43
C ALA A 382 13.17 18.02 18.51
N VAL A 383 13.83 17.24 17.64
CA VAL A 383 15.30 17.24 17.54
C VAL A 383 15.83 18.59 17.07
N LEU A 384 15.22 19.17 16.03
CA LEU A 384 15.61 20.47 15.48
C LEU A 384 15.50 21.59 16.54
N HIS A 385 14.43 21.59 17.33
CA HIS A 385 14.22 22.56 18.40
C HIS A 385 15.21 22.33 19.56
N ALA A 386 15.54 21.06 19.87
CA ALA A 386 16.52 20.73 20.90
C ALA A 386 17.94 21.22 20.57
N ILE A 387 18.27 21.43 19.29
CA ILE A 387 19.55 22.00 18.85
C ILE A 387 19.49 23.52 18.58
N GLY A 388 18.41 24.19 19.00
CA GLY A 388 18.28 25.66 18.98
C GLY A 388 17.73 26.26 17.68
N PHE A 389 17.13 25.46 16.80
CA PHE A 389 16.49 25.95 15.57
C PHE A 389 14.96 25.90 15.68
N ASP A 390 14.37 26.79 16.48
CA ASP A 390 12.92 26.83 16.76
C ASP A 390 12.18 28.02 16.11
N GLN A 391 12.91 28.92 15.44
CA GLN A 391 12.37 30.20 14.97
C GLN A 391 11.72 30.16 13.59
N PHE A 392 11.99 29.13 12.77
CA PHE A 392 11.60 29.13 11.35
C PHE A 392 10.76 27.90 10.98
N ILE A 393 9.45 28.11 10.83
CA ILE A 393 8.50 27.04 10.47
C ILE A 393 8.80 26.37 9.12
N LEU A 394 9.36 27.10 8.16
CA LEU A 394 9.76 26.53 6.87
C LEU A 394 10.92 25.54 7.03
N ILE A 395 11.81 25.76 8.00
CA ILE A 395 12.88 24.83 8.33
C ILE A 395 12.29 23.60 9.02
N ASP A 396 11.34 23.77 9.95
CA ASP A 396 10.60 22.65 10.56
C ASP A 396 10.00 21.74 9.48
N VAL A 397 9.27 22.31 8.52
CA VAL A 397 8.64 21.57 7.42
C VAL A 397 9.69 20.86 6.57
N ALA A 398 10.75 21.56 6.15
CA ALA A 398 11.80 20.98 5.31
C ALA A 398 12.51 19.81 6.00
N VAL A 399 12.86 19.97 7.28
CA VAL A 399 13.53 18.93 8.09
C VAL A 399 12.60 17.76 8.38
N GLY A 400 11.32 18.01 8.68
CA GLY A 400 10.32 16.96 8.88
C GLY A 400 10.11 16.09 7.63
N LEU A 401 10.04 16.72 6.46
CA LEU A 401 9.92 16.01 5.17
C LEU A 401 11.21 15.26 4.82
N ALA A 402 12.36 15.91 4.88
CA ALA A 402 13.65 15.31 4.55
C ALA A 402 14.00 14.15 5.50
N GLY A 403 13.73 14.33 6.80
CA GLY A 403 13.91 13.30 7.82
C GLY A 403 13.04 12.06 7.55
N GLY A 404 11.76 12.25 7.22
CA GLY A 404 10.89 11.13 6.83
C GLY A 404 11.36 10.39 5.58
N VAL A 405 11.87 11.11 4.56
CA VAL A 405 12.48 10.52 3.36
C VAL A 405 13.75 9.72 3.69
N LEU A 406 14.58 10.24 4.59
CA LEU A 406 15.77 9.54 5.07
C LEU A 406 15.40 8.24 5.80
N VAL A 407 14.43 8.29 6.71
CA VAL A 407 13.95 7.10 7.44
C VAL A 407 13.37 6.07 6.45
N HIS A 408 12.61 6.50 5.46
CA HIS A 408 12.12 5.63 4.39
C HIS A 408 13.27 4.88 3.67
N TYR A 409 14.32 5.61 3.28
CA TYR A 409 15.48 5.01 2.62
C TYR A 409 16.22 4.02 3.51
N ILE A 410 16.46 4.38 4.78
CA ILE A 410 17.11 3.51 5.78
C ILE A 410 16.28 2.24 6.00
N TRP A 411 14.96 2.36 6.11
CA TRP A 411 14.08 1.22 6.31
C TRP A 411 14.19 0.22 5.16
N HIS A 412 14.13 0.70 3.92
CA HIS A 412 14.16 -0.14 2.73
C HIS A 412 15.54 -0.74 2.43
N SER A 413 16.62 -0.04 2.77
CA SER A 413 18.00 -0.52 2.55
C SER A 413 18.46 -1.51 3.65
N LEU A 414 18.23 -1.18 4.92
CA LEU A 414 18.87 -1.86 6.06
C LEU A 414 17.90 -2.71 6.87
N ILE A 415 16.77 -2.14 7.30
CA ILE A 415 15.88 -2.80 8.27
C ILE A 415 15.13 -3.95 7.60
N ALA A 416 14.61 -3.71 6.39
CA ALA A 416 13.83 -4.70 5.66
C ALA A 416 14.68 -5.88 5.14
N SER A 417 15.97 -5.66 4.85
CA SER A 417 16.92 -6.74 4.48
C SER A 417 17.32 -7.59 5.69
N THR A 418 17.54 -6.97 6.84
CA THR A 418 17.90 -7.66 8.08
C THR A 418 16.73 -8.47 8.64
N ALA A 419 15.52 -7.89 8.69
CA ALA A 419 14.31 -8.59 9.11
C ALA A 419 14.04 -9.86 8.27
N ARG A 420 14.32 -9.82 6.96
CA ARG A 420 14.21 -11.01 6.08
C ARG A 420 15.20 -12.10 6.43
N LYS A 421 16.47 -11.75 6.72
CA LYS A 421 17.48 -12.72 7.14
C LYS A 421 17.06 -13.40 8.45
N VAL A 422 16.48 -12.65 9.38
CA VAL A 422 15.99 -13.19 10.65
C VAL A 422 14.79 -14.11 10.42
N VAL A 423 13.77 -13.68 9.65
CA VAL A 423 12.58 -14.49 9.36
C VAL A 423 12.94 -15.75 8.57
N SER A 424 13.84 -15.68 7.58
CA SER A 424 14.29 -16.85 6.84
C SER A 424 15.08 -17.81 7.72
N HIS A 425 15.92 -17.29 8.63
CA HIS A 425 16.63 -18.09 9.61
C HIS A 425 15.66 -18.82 10.55
N ILE A 426 14.65 -18.12 11.08
CA ILE A 426 13.60 -18.72 11.93
C ILE A 426 12.83 -19.78 11.16
N LYS A 427 12.37 -19.49 9.93
CA LYS A 427 11.61 -20.44 9.10
C LYS A 427 12.42 -21.69 8.77
N ASN A 428 13.71 -21.55 8.45
CA ASN A 428 14.61 -22.66 8.21
C ASN A 428 14.78 -23.51 9.48
N LYS A 429 14.92 -22.88 10.66
CA LYS A 429 15.03 -23.57 11.95
C LYS A 429 13.74 -24.32 12.31
N VAL A 430 12.57 -23.73 12.10
CA VAL A 430 11.26 -24.36 12.29
C VAL A 430 11.08 -25.55 11.34
N ASN A 431 11.45 -25.40 10.06
CA ASN A 431 11.39 -26.49 9.08
C ASN A 431 12.35 -27.64 9.42
N LEU A 432 13.53 -27.34 9.97
CA LEU A 432 14.49 -28.35 10.46
C LEU A 432 13.93 -29.13 11.65
N ILE A 433 13.22 -28.44 12.55
CA ILE A 433 12.58 -29.06 13.71
C ILE A 433 11.40 -29.92 13.27
N SER A 434 10.57 -29.46 12.32
CA SER A 434 9.44 -30.24 11.82
C SER A 434 9.89 -31.49 11.06
N THR A 435 10.94 -31.41 10.23
CA THR A 435 11.52 -32.60 9.57
C THR A 435 12.13 -33.59 10.55
N LYS A 436 12.81 -33.13 11.61
CA LYS A 436 13.30 -34.02 12.69
C LYS A 436 12.17 -34.70 13.47
N LEU A 437 11.05 -34.01 13.71
CA LEU A 437 9.89 -34.58 14.40
C LEU A 437 9.11 -35.58 13.53
N VAL A 438 9.06 -35.37 12.22
CA VAL A 438 8.46 -36.34 11.27
C VAL A 438 9.36 -37.57 11.12
N GLY A 439 10.69 -37.40 11.09
CA GLY A 439 11.64 -38.52 11.04
C GLY A 439 11.59 -39.44 12.27
N ARG A 440 11.33 -38.89 13.48
CA ARG A 440 11.18 -39.67 14.73
C ARG A 440 9.85 -40.40 14.88
N ARG A 441 8.84 -40.14 14.04
CA ARG A 441 7.58 -40.90 14.01
C ARG A 441 7.60 -42.06 13.01
N LEU A 442 8.67 -42.20 12.24
CA LEU A 442 8.87 -43.25 11.23
C LEU A 442 10.00 -44.23 11.60
N SER A 443 10.62 -44.04 12.76
CA SER A 443 11.50 -44.99 13.45
C SER A 443 10.78 -45.54 14.68
#